data_AF-A0AA97DV63-F1
#
_entry.id   AF-A0AA97DV63-F1
#
_cell.length_a   1.000
_cell.length_b   1.000
_cell.length_c   1.000
_cell.angle_alpha   90.00
_cell.angle_beta   90.00
_cell.angle_gamma   90.00
#
_symmetry.space_group_name_H-M   'P 1'
#
loop_
_entity.id
_entity.type
_entity.pdbx_description
1 polymer ?
#
loop_
_entity_poly.entity_id
_entity_poly.type
_entity_poly.pdbx_seq_one_letter_code
_entity_poly.pdbx_strand_id
1 'polypeptide(L)'
;MRRASAAAFRCFFPNGTDAPLTDYVAASEPGTLTDENDQYRLSVESVLFDESAGVGIVSLHLQNKSGDGVMPFAVIELLPEYQNQPDLVWSTLSECCAVQDGQYNFSVMYGEYGFCGSRFYLDKSRSTENDYYLEGAFIPSGDYSAGTPLRLVMQEQGREQVVSNGASIGLVALEVPLPEFQRMPSYTSADRAVTLSQIGLRITSQQTGDIIVDAVEYIAVKMRDGSVVVITDQANHIDRTLYALGFGADAGFDYEAAVYVLARTFDLADVQAVVINDTEYPLSA
;
A
#
# COMPACT_ATOMS: atom_id res chain seq x y z
N MET A 1 27.31 6.95 -8.63
CA MET A 1 26.42 5.79 -8.35
C MET A 1 25.63 6.10 -7.09
N ARG A 2 24.38 6.56 -7.22
CA ARG A 2 23.48 6.70 -6.06
C ARG A 2 22.78 5.35 -5.87
N ARG A 3 23.15 4.61 -4.82
CA ARG A 3 22.33 3.50 -4.29
C ARG A 3 21.30 4.14 -3.36
N ALA A 4 20.03 4.16 -3.73
CA ALA A 4 18.98 4.69 -2.86
C ALA A 4 17.59 4.10 -3.17
N SER A 5 17.43 2.78 -3.30
CA SER A 5 16.10 2.15 -3.41
C SER A 5 15.61 1.60 -2.06
N ALA A 6 16.50 0.96 -1.28
CA ALA A 6 16.17 0.42 0.04
C ALA A 6 15.97 1.48 1.14
N ALA A 7 16.38 2.73 0.89
CA ALA A 7 16.38 3.77 1.91
C ALA A 7 15.03 4.48 2.09
N ALA A 8 14.16 4.45 1.09
CA ALA A 8 12.89 5.20 1.06
C ALA A 8 11.72 4.45 1.71
N PHE A 9 11.73 3.11 1.66
CA PHE A 9 10.72 2.24 2.28
C PHE A 9 11.41 1.12 3.05
N ARG A 10 12.01 1.48 4.19
CA ARG A 10 12.87 0.58 4.99
C ARG A 10 12.07 -0.42 5.80
N CYS A 11 10.84 -0.07 6.17
CA CYS A 11 9.92 -0.97 6.86
C CYS A 11 9.53 -2.11 5.91
N PHE A 12 9.24 -1.77 4.64
CA PHE A 12 8.81 -2.75 3.63
C PHE A 12 9.95 -3.53 2.99
N PHE A 13 11.13 -2.92 2.78
CA PHE A 13 12.27 -3.55 2.11
C PHE A 13 13.57 -3.43 2.93
N PRO A 14 13.64 -4.03 4.14
CA PRO A 14 14.68 -3.76 5.13
C PRO A 14 16.09 -4.20 4.71
N ASN A 15 16.19 -5.22 3.86
CA ASN A 15 17.48 -5.80 3.46
C ASN A 15 18.01 -5.25 2.12
N GLY A 16 17.18 -4.50 1.37
CA GLY A 16 17.57 -3.89 0.10
C GLY A 16 18.07 -4.87 -0.98
N THR A 17 17.73 -6.15 -0.86
CA THR A 17 18.09 -7.22 -1.80
C THR A 17 17.13 -7.32 -2.97
N ASP A 18 16.00 -6.61 -2.91
CA ASP A 18 14.99 -6.64 -3.94
C ASP A 18 15.32 -5.66 -5.08
N ALA A 19 14.62 -5.80 -6.21
CA ALA A 19 14.77 -4.94 -7.37
C ALA A 19 14.72 -3.43 -6.99
N PRO A 20 15.58 -2.58 -7.56
CA PRO A 20 15.62 -1.18 -7.19
C PRO A 20 14.39 -0.41 -7.70
N LEU A 21 13.72 0.33 -6.81
CA LEU A 21 12.57 1.19 -7.13
C LEU A 21 12.95 2.64 -7.54
N THR A 22 14.23 3.00 -7.53
CA THR A 22 14.71 4.41 -7.46
C THR A 22 14.14 5.35 -8.50
N ASP A 23 13.87 4.86 -9.69
CA ASP A 23 13.56 5.72 -10.83
C ASP A 23 12.09 6.17 -10.82
N TYR A 24 11.24 5.49 -10.03
CA TYR A 24 9.80 5.74 -9.95
C TYR A 24 9.36 6.35 -8.62
N VAL A 25 10.24 6.37 -7.61
CA VAL A 25 9.95 6.97 -6.31
C VAL A 25 10.02 8.48 -6.43
N ALA A 26 8.89 9.14 -6.15
CA ALA A 26 8.87 10.58 -5.92
C ALA A 26 9.25 10.85 -4.45
N ALA A 27 10.54 11.12 -4.24
CA ALA A 27 11.08 11.55 -2.96
C ALA A 27 11.04 13.09 -2.86
N SER A 28 10.61 13.60 -1.72
CA SER A 28 10.49 15.04 -1.49
C SER A 28 11.67 15.55 -0.67
N GLU A 29 12.11 16.78 -0.94
CA GLU A 29 13.02 17.45 -0.02
C GLU A 29 12.31 17.64 1.34
N PRO A 30 13.01 17.41 2.48
CA PRO A 30 12.40 17.52 3.80
C PRO A 30 11.66 18.85 3.98
N GLY A 31 10.38 18.77 4.37
CA GLY A 31 9.53 19.94 4.63
C GLY A 31 8.88 20.59 3.41
N THR A 32 8.96 19.98 2.22
CA THR A 32 8.31 20.54 1.01
C THR A 32 6.87 20.04 0.80
N LEU A 33 6.61 18.75 1.04
CA LEU A 33 5.27 18.18 1.05
C LEU A 33 4.79 18.01 2.49
N THR A 34 4.31 19.10 3.09
CA THR A 34 3.87 19.13 4.48
C THR A 34 2.59 19.90 4.68
N ASP A 35 1.84 19.50 5.71
CA ASP A 35 0.75 20.27 6.29
C ASP A 35 0.89 20.25 7.81
N GLU A 36 0.43 21.31 8.48
CA GLU A 36 0.55 21.42 9.93
C GLU A 36 -0.62 22.17 10.58
N ASN A 37 -0.91 21.78 11.81
CA ASN A 37 -1.80 22.48 12.72
C ASN A 37 -1.05 22.79 14.03
N ASP A 38 -1.76 23.25 15.07
CA ASP A 38 -1.11 23.61 16.34
C ASP A 38 -0.43 22.41 17.03
N GLN A 39 -0.93 21.19 16.80
CA GLN A 39 -0.49 19.97 17.48
C GLN A 39 0.48 19.13 16.66
N TYR A 40 0.30 19.06 15.34
CA TYR A 40 1.02 18.11 14.50
C TYR A 40 1.54 18.75 13.22
N ARG A 41 2.64 18.19 12.72
CA ARG A 41 3.14 18.42 11.37
C ARG A 41 3.28 17.08 10.67
N LEU A 42 2.59 16.93 9.54
CA LEU A 42 2.63 15.75 8.68
C LEU A 42 3.46 16.08 7.44
N SER A 43 4.38 15.19 7.06
CA SER A 43 5.16 15.31 5.84
C SER A 43 5.16 14.00 5.05
N VAL A 44 5.16 14.08 3.72
CA VAL A 44 5.39 12.94 2.82
C VAL A 44 6.87 12.90 2.45
N GLU A 45 7.58 11.86 2.88
CA GLU A 45 9.01 11.68 2.58
C GLU A 45 9.22 11.09 1.18
N SER A 46 8.40 10.10 0.83
CA SER A 46 8.51 9.37 -0.43
C SER A 46 7.19 8.73 -0.78
N VAL A 47 6.85 8.71 -2.06
CA VAL A 47 5.68 7.99 -2.56
C VAL A 47 6.00 7.32 -3.88
N LEU A 48 5.40 6.16 -4.10
CA LEU A 48 5.39 5.47 -5.37
C LEU A 48 3.98 4.93 -5.58
N PHE A 49 3.39 5.27 -6.72
CA PHE A 49 2.07 4.79 -7.12
C PHE A 49 2.18 4.17 -8.50
N ASP A 50 1.81 2.91 -8.58
CA ASP A 50 1.68 2.16 -9.81
C ASP A 50 0.21 2.07 -10.21
N GLU A 51 -0.17 2.92 -11.14
CA GLU A 51 -1.53 2.96 -11.69
C GLU A 51 -1.88 1.70 -12.49
N SER A 52 -0.89 0.95 -13.00
CA SER A 52 -1.14 -0.23 -13.84
C SER A 52 -1.71 -1.42 -13.06
N ALA A 53 -1.15 -1.72 -11.89
CA ALA A 53 -1.73 -2.68 -10.96
C ALA A 53 -2.75 -2.02 -9.99
N GLY A 54 -2.73 -0.69 -9.88
CA GLY A 54 -3.56 0.05 -8.93
C GLY A 54 -3.08 -0.14 -7.51
N VAL A 55 -1.78 0.05 -7.26
CA VAL A 55 -1.17 -0.08 -5.93
C VAL A 55 -0.25 1.08 -5.64
N GLY A 56 -0.05 1.40 -4.37
CA GLY A 56 0.97 2.37 -3.98
C GLY A 56 1.55 2.12 -2.61
N ILE A 57 2.70 2.73 -2.40
CA ILE A 57 3.40 2.78 -1.11
C ILE A 57 3.82 4.22 -0.82
N VAL A 58 3.76 4.62 0.44
CA VAL A 58 4.09 5.97 0.90
C VAL A 58 4.89 5.90 2.19
N SER A 59 5.92 6.71 2.33
CA SER A 59 6.60 6.95 3.60
C SER A 59 6.27 8.37 4.06
N LEU A 60 5.88 8.50 5.33
CA LEU A 60 5.50 9.76 5.94
C LEU A 60 6.20 9.96 7.28
N HIS A 61 6.30 11.22 7.66
CA HIS A 61 6.86 11.69 8.91
C HIS A 61 5.80 12.52 9.64
N LEU A 62 5.49 12.15 10.88
CA LEU A 62 4.57 12.86 11.75
C LEU A 62 5.32 13.36 12.99
N GLN A 63 5.34 14.68 13.17
CA GLN A 63 5.88 15.33 14.36
C GLN A 63 4.75 15.75 15.29
N ASN A 64 4.83 15.34 16.56
CA ASN A 64 4.04 15.91 17.64
C ASN A 64 4.74 17.20 18.15
N LYS A 65 4.11 18.35 17.89
CA LYS A 65 4.63 19.70 18.18
C LYS A 65 4.49 20.07 19.65
N SER A 66 3.58 19.45 20.40
CA SER A 66 3.41 19.72 21.83
C SER A 66 4.57 19.14 22.65
N GLY A 67 5.20 18.07 22.16
CA GLY A 67 6.27 17.36 22.86
C GLY A 67 5.81 16.67 24.14
N ASP A 68 4.51 16.40 24.28
CA ASP A 68 3.90 15.82 25.48
C ASP A 68 4.07 14.29 25.61
N GLY A 69 4.63 13.66 24.57
CA GLY A 69 4.86 12.22 24.51
C GLY A 69 3.60 11.38 24.29
N VAL A 70 2.46 12.04 23.99
CA VAL A 70 1.21 11.35 23.68
C VAL A 70 1.25 10.89 22.22
N MET A 71 1.21 9.58 22.01
CA MET A 71 1.15 8.99 20.68
C MET A 71 -0.22 9.25 20.03
N PRO A 72 -0.28 9.82 18.81
CA PRO A 72 -1.54 10.22 18.16
C PRO A 72 -2.34 9.04 17.60
N PHE A 73 -1.85 7.81 17.72
CA PHE A 73 -2.48 6.58 17.25
C PHE A 73 -2.11 5.43 18.19
N ALA A 74 -2.82 4.31 18.07
CA ALA A 74 -2.44 3.04 18.67
C ALA A 74 -1.66 2.16 17.69
N VAL A 75 -1.02 1.11 18.20
CA VAL A 75 -0.40 0.05 17.42
C VAL A 75 -1.16 -1.25 17.70
N ILE A 76 -1.52 -1.98 16.65
CA ILE A 76 -2.22 -3.26 16.77
C ILE A 76 -1.31 -4.29 17.44
N GLU A 77 -1.83 -4.93 18.49
CA GLU A 77 -1.18 -6.07 19.14
C GLU A 77 -1.70 -7.37 18.51
N LEU A 78 -0.82 -8.10 17.83
CA LEU A 78 -1.13 -9.42 17.29
C LEU A 78 -1.15 -10.46 18.42
N LEU A 79 -2.00 -11.49 18.29
CA LEU A 79 -1.92 -12.65 19.17
C LEU A 79 -0.52 -13.28 19.09
N PRO A 80 0.04 -13.84 20.18
CA PRO A 80 1.41 -14.34 20.22
C PRO A 80 1.76 -15.32 19.09
N GLU A 81 0.82 -16.18 18.70
CA GLU A 81 0.97 -17.15 17.60
C GLU A 81 1.14 -16.50 16.21
N TYR A 82 0.74 -15.25 16.03
CA TYR A 82 0.90 -14.51 14.78
C TYR A 82 2.05 -13.52 14.81
N GLN A 83 2.84 -13.43 15.89
CA GLN A 83 3.96 -12.49 15.98
C GLN A 83 5.23 -13.06 15.34
N ASN A 84 5.91 -12.27 14.52
CA ASN A 84 7.21 -12.58 13.92
C ASN A 84 7.25 -13.92 13.13
N GLN A 85 6.14 -14.27 12.47
CA GLN A 85 6.07 -15.44 11.61
C GLN A 85 6.87 -15.18 10.33
N PRO A 86 7.83 -16.07 9.97
CA PRO A 86 8.76 -15.82 8.87
C PRO A 86 8.08 -15.71 7.49
N ASP A 87 6.93 -16.36 7.33
CA ASP A 87 6.18 -16.39 6.09
C ASP A 87 4.94 -15.48 6.08
N LEU A 88 4.69 -14.71 7.15
CA LEU A 88 3.64 -13.68 7.21
C LEU A 88 4.29 -12.31 7.37
N VAL A 89 4.41 -11.52 6.31
CA VAL A 89 5.20 -10.28 6.36
C VAL A 89 4.67 -9.30 7.41
N TRP A 90 3.36 -9.08 7.45
CA TRP A 90 2.72 -8.16 8.38
C TRP A 90 2.90 -8.56 9.85
N SER A 91 3.25 -9.82 10.15
CA SER A 91 3.49 -10.29 11.53
C SER A 91 4.71 -9.64 12.20
N THR A 92 5.61 -9.08 11.40
CA THR A 92 6.84 -8.41 11.86
C THR A 92 6.68 -6.89 11.92
N LEU A 93 5.56 -6.37 11.40
CA LEU A 93 5.28 -4.95 11.31
C LEU A 93 4.40 -4.49 12.48
N SER A 94 4.39 -3.18 12.71
CA SER A 94 3.60 -2.54 13.78
C SER A 94 2.51 -1.69 13.17
N GLU A 95 1.37 -2.30 12.86
CA GLU A 95 0.25 -1.61 12.20
C GLU A 95 -0.32 -0.52 13.10
N CYS A 96 -0.49 0.68 12.55
CA CYS A 96 -1.07 1.84 13.21
C CYS A 96 -2.57 1.87 13.01
N CYS A 97 -3.32 2.19 14.07
CA CYS A 97 -4.76 2.39 14.00
C CYS A 97 -5.24 3.42 15.03
N ALA A 98 -6.41 4.02 14.81
CA ALA A 98 -7.09 4.79 15.84
C ALA A 98 -8.21 3.93 16.48
N VAL A 99 -8.19 3.84 17.79
CA VAL A 99 -9.13 3.04 18.59
C VAL A 99 -9.98 3.90 19.54
N GLN A 100 -9.56 5.13 19.80
CA GLN A 100 -10.23 6.07 20.70
C GLN A 100 -10.45 7.42 20.01
N ASP A 101 -11.52 8.11 20.41
CA ASP A 101 -11.80 9.47 19.94
C ASP A 101 -10.59 10.39 20.21
N GLY A 102 -10.25 11.22 19.23
CA GLY A 102 -9.08 12.11 19.28
C GLY A 102 -7.76 11.46 18.85
N GLN A 103 -7.73 10.14 18.58
CA GLN A 103 -6.62 9.53 17.83
C GLN A 103 -6.82 9.71 16.32
N TYR A 104 -5.77 9.44 15.54
CA TYR A 104 -5.75 9.69 14.11
C TYR A 104 -5.50 8.42 13.28
N ASN A 105 -6.28 8.27 12.22
CA ASN A 105 -6.03 7.31 11.16
C ASN A 105 -5.33 8.00 9.98
N PHE A 106 -4.52 7.26 9.25
CA PHE A 106 -3.90 7.72 8.01
C PHE A 106 -4.55 7.01 6.83
N SER A 107 -4.79 7.77 5.76
CA SER A 107 -5.41 7.24 4.55
C SER A 107 -4.86 7.95 3.32
N VAL A 108 -4.93 7.31 2.16
CA VAL A 108 -4.78 7.99 0.87
C VAL A 108 -6.18 8.18 0.28
N MET A 109 -6.46 9.37 -0.21
CA MET A 109 -7.76 9.74 -0.80
C MET A 109 -7.56 10.33 -2.20
N TYR A 110 -8.64 10.34 -2.99
CA TYR A 110 -8.72 11.04 -4.28
C TYR A 110 -10.06 11.78 -4.38
N GLY A 111 -10.04 12.92 -5.06
CA GLY A 111 -11.19 13.83 -5.03
C GLY A 111 -11.60 14.20 -3.60
N GLU A 112 -12.89 14.49 -3.40
CA GLU A 112 -13.41 14.90 -2.09
C GLU A 112 -13.68 13.71 -1.14
N TYR A 113 -14.15 12.58 -1.67
CA TYR A 113 -14.62 11.44 -0.86
C TYR A 113 -14.03 10.09 -1.28
N GLY A 114 -13.32 10.01 -2.40
CA GLY A 114 -12.70 8.78 -2.87
C GLY A 114 -11.64 8.30 -1.89
N PHE A 115 -11.64 7.01 -1.58
CA PHE A 115 -10.81 6.41 -0.54
C PHE A 115 -9.93 5.31 -1.12
N CYS A 116 -8.72 5.16 -0.60
CA CYS A 116 -7.87 4.01 -0.86
C CYS A 116 -7.90 3.07 0.36
N GLY A 117 -8.25 1.81 0.15
CA GLY A 117 -7.97 0.78 1.15
C GLY A 117 -6.48 0.81 1.48
N SER A 118 -6.12 0.79 2.76
CA SER A 118 -4.74 0.97 3.16
C SER A 118 -4.41 0.36 4.51
N ARG A 119 -3.11 0.16 4.75
CA ARG A 119 -2.51 -0.11 6.06
C ARG A 119 -1.25 0.73 6.23
N PHE A 120 -1.05 1.24 7.44
CA PHE A 120 0.13 2.02 7.80
C PHE A 120 0.86 1.33 8.95
N TYR A 121 2.19 1.32 8.88
CA TYR A 121 3.05 0.61 9.82
C TYR A 121 4.11 1.56 10.39
N LEU A 122 4.29 1.52 11.70
CA LEU A 122 5.27 2.32 12.44
C LEU A 122 6.68 1.76 12.25
N ASP A 123 7.60 2.58 11.75
CA ASP A 123 9.03 2.30 11.80
C ASP A 123 9.55 2.63 13.21
N LYS A 124 9.49 1.63 14.09
CA LYS A 124 9.96 1.72 15.47
C LYS A 124 11.45 2.07 15.59
N SER A 125 12.26 1.81 14.55
CA SER A 125 13.69 2.05 14.59
C SER A 125 14.06 3.52 14.37
N ARG A 126 13.24 4.24 13.59
CA ARG A 126 13.40 5.68 13.34
C ARG A 126 12.56 6.54 14.27
N SER A 127 11.48 5.99 14.82
CA SER A 127 10.53 6.75 15.63
C SER A 127 11.00 6.95 17.07
N THR A 128 10.58 8.07 17.65
CA THR A 128 10.77 8.43 19.06
C THR A 128 9.43 8.82 19.68
N GLU A 129 9.44 9.32 20.92
CA GLU A 129 8.23 9.65 21.68
C GLU A 129 7.34 10.72 21.03
N ASN A 130 7.90 11.61 20.19
CA ASN A 130 7.18 12.74 19.58
C ASN A 130 7.46 12.89 18.06
N ASP A 131 8.13 11.90 17.48
CA ASP A 131 8.63 11.96 16.11
C ASP A 131 8.44 10.57 15.50
N TYR A 132 7.49 10.43 14.58
CA TYR A 132 7.06 9.13 14.08
C TYR A 132 7.30 9.01 12.58
N TYR A 133 7.93 7.91 12.19
CA TYR A 133 8.12 7.54 10.79
C TYR A 133 7.22 6.35 10.48
N LEU A 134 6.41 6.48 9.43
CA LEU A 134 5.45 5.46 9.04
C LEU A 134 5.62 5.12 7.56
N GLU A 135 5.27 3.88 7.22
CA GLU A 135 5.15 3.43 5.83
C GLU A 135 3.75 2.86 5.61
N GLY A 136 3.09 3.32 4.56
CA GLY A 136 1.74 2.92 4.18
C GLY A 136 1.72 2.16 2.86
N ALA A 137 0.93 1.11 2.79
CA ALA A 137 0.55 0.44 1.54
C ALA A 137 -0.92 0.75 1.25
N PHE A 138 -1.26 1.07 0.00
CA PHE A 138 -2.61 1.46 -0.36
C PHE A 138 -3.04 0.97 -1.74
N ILE A 139 -4.34 0.80 -1.90
CA ILE A 139 -5.03 0.41 -3.14
C ILE A 139 -6.21 1.39 -3.31
N PRO A 140 -6.25 2.22 -4.37
CA PRO A 140 -7.42 3.06 -4.63
C PRO A 140 -8.67 2.22 -4.80
N SER A 141 -9.82 2.71 -4.31
CA SER A 141 -11.08 1.99 -4.48
C SER A 141 -11.46 1.87 -5.95
N GLY A 142 -12.41 0.98 -6.23
CA GLY A 142 -12.82 0.70 -7.59
C GLY A 142 -13.43 1.90 -8.31
N ASP A 143 -13.80 3.03 -7.70
CA ASP A 143 -14.29 4.18 -8.46
C ASP A 143 -13.18 5.19 -8.84
N TYR A 144 -11.92 4.88 -8.55
CA TYR A 144 -10.77 5.69 -8.96
C TYR A 144 -10.75 5.87 -10.48
N SER A 145 -10.23 7.00 -10.95
CA SER A 145 -10.03 7.26 -12.36
C SER A 145 -8.57 7.59 -12.61
N ALA A 146 -7.97 7.00 -13.64
CA ALA A 146 -6.57 7.20 -13.98
C ALA A 146 -6.21 8.69 -14.10
N GLY A 147 -5.10 9.09 -13.50
CA GLY A 147 -4.63 10.47 -13.41
C GLY A 147 -5.36 11.33 -12.37
N THR A 148 -6.30 10.77 -11.61
CA THR A 148 -6.92 11.52 -10.50
C THR A 148 -5.86 11.76 -9.42
N PRO A 149 -5.65 13.02 -8.98
CA PRO A 149 -4.69 13.34 -7.94
C PRO A 149 -5.01 12.60 -6.64
N LEU A 150 -3.95 12.09 -6.01
CA LEU A 150 -4.01 11.47 -4.70
C LEU A 150 -3.53 12.45 -3.63
N ARG A 151 -4.03 12.27 -2.41
CA ARG A 151 -3.63 13.04 -1.23
C ARG A 151 -3.52 12.12 -0.02
N LEU A 152 -2.49 12.32 0.77
CA LEU A 152 -2.37 11.70 2.09
C LEU A 152 -3.18 12.53 3.08
N VAL A 153 -4.00 11.87 3.90
CA VAL A 153 -4.81 12.52 4.93
C VAL A 153 -4.54 11.91 6.30
N MET A 154 -4.63 12.75 7.31
CA MET A 154 -4.72 12.35 8.71
C MET A 154 -6.12 12.69 9.21
N GLN A 155 -6.91 11.68 9.55
CA GLN A 155 -8.32 11.82 9.92
C GLN A 155 -8.53 11.54 11.41
N GLU A 156 -9.31 12.39 12.08
CA GLU A 156 -9.60 12.25 13.52
C GLU A 156 -10.70 11.21 13.77
N GLN A 157 -10.39 10.22 14.60
CA GLN A 157 -11.32 9.19 15.03
C GLN A 157 -12.46 9.78 15.85
N GLY A 158 -13.68 9.32 15.55
CA GLY A 158 -14.90 9.78 16.24
C GLY A 158 -15.48 11.09 15.72
N ARG A 159 -14.87 11.70 14.69
CA ARG A 159 -15.36 12.94 14.08
C ARG A 159 -15.51 12.80 12.57
N GLU A 160 -16.54 13.46 12.05
CA GLU A 160 -16.88 13.44 10.64
C GLU A 160 -17.06 14.86 10.09
N GLN A 161 -16.94 15.00 8.78
CA GLN A 161 -17.27 16.18 8.01
C GLN A 161 -18.11 15.80 6.79
N VAL A 162 -18.98 16.72 6.37
CA VAL A 162 -19.80 16.55 5.16
C VAL A 162 -19.11 17.27 4.00
N VAL A 163 -18.87 16.54 2.91
CA VAL A 163 -18.28 17.10 1.67
C VAL A 163 -19.35 17.61 0.70
N SER A 164 -18.95 18.20 -0.42
CA SER A 164 -19.86 18.99 -1.27
C SER A 164 -21.03 18.20 -1.86
N ASN A 165 -20.86 16.89 -2.07
CA ASN A 165 -21.90 15.99 -2.58
C ASN A 165 -22.83 15.45 -1.47
N GLY A 166 -22.64 15.86 -0.22
CA GLY A 166 -23.43 15.40 0.93
C GLY A 166 -22.95 14.10 1.58
N ALA A 167 -21.86 13.48 1.09
CA ALA A 167 -21.25 12.33 1.74
C ALA A 167 -20.58 12.72 3.06
N SER A 168 -20.63 11.83 4.06
CA SER A 168 -19.90 11.97 5.32
C SER A 168 -18.57 11.23 5.21
N ILE A 169 -17.48 11.88 5.58
CA ILE A 169 -16.14 11.29 5.69
C ILE A 169 -15.54 11.60 7.07
N GLY A 170 -14.52 10.86 7.48
CA GLY A 170 -13.75 11.21 8.69
C GLY A 170 -13.17 12.62 8.59
N LEU A 171 -13.22 13.37 9.70
CA LEU A 171 -12.73 14.75 9.76
C LEU A 171 -11.24 14.80 9.41
N VAL A 172 -10.90 15.50 8.33
CA VAL A 172 -9.52 15.67 7.89
C VAL A 172 -8.85 16.73 8.76
N ALA A 173 -7.87 16.32 9.56
CA ALA A 173 -7.12 17.19 10.44
C ALA A 173 -5.86 17.77 9.78
N LEU A 174 -5.24 17.01 8.87
CA LEU A 174 -4.13 17.41 8.01
C LEU A 174 -4.25 16.73 6.65
N GLU A 175 -3.79 17.40 5.60
CA GLU A 175 -3.81 16.92 4.23
C GLU A 175 -2.56 17.33 3.45
N VAL A 176 -1.88 16.35 2.86
CA VAL A 176 -0.72 16.59 2.00
C VAL A 176 -1.00 16.08 0.58
N PRO A 177 -0.98 16.94 -0.45
CA PRO A 177 -1.13 16.49 -1.83
C PRO A 177 0.07 15.60 -2.22
N LEU A 178 -0.21 14.47 -2.87
CA LEU A 178 0.84 13.60 -3.39
C LEU A 178 1.33 14.12 -4.76
N PRO A 179 2.64 14.05 -5.04
CA PRO A 179 3.20 14.51 -6.30
C PRO A 179 2.69 13.65 -7.46
N GLU A 180 2.77 14.20 -8.68
CA GLU A 180 2.54 13.41 -9.89
C GLU A 180 3.49 12.21 -9.95
N PHE A 181 2.94 11.07 -10.35
CA PHE A 181 3.65 9.80 -10.37
C PHE A 181 4.22 9.53 -11.76
N GLN A 182 5.36 8.83 -11.79
CA GLN A 182 5.90 8.31 -13.03
C GLN A 182 5.26 6.96 -13.34
N ARG A 183 4.87 6.75 -14.61
CA ARG A 183 4.33 5.47 -15.04
C ARG A 183 5.38 4.36 -14.89
N MET A 184 5.03 3.34 -14.13
CA MET A 184 5.86 2.15 -13.96
C MET A 184 5.63 1.14 -15.09
N PRO A 185 6.65 0.32 -15.42
CA PRO A 185 6.47 -0.81 -16.30
C PRO A 185 5.63 -1.89 -15.61
N SER A 186 4.85 -2.59 -16.41
CA SER A 186 4.02 -3.72 -15.99
C SER A 186 4.00 -4.75 -17.10
N TYR A 187 3.91 -6.03 -16.75
CA TYR A 187 3.60 -7.09 -17.69
C TYR A 187 2.20 -7.61 -17.46
N THR A 188 1.52 -7.93 -18.54
CA THR A 188 0.12 -8.36 -18.53
C THR A 188 -0.02 -9.67 -19.30
N SER A 189 -0.92 -10.54 -18.86
CA SER A 189 -1.29 -11.75 -19.58
C SER A 189 -2.01 -11.43 -20.90
N ALA A 190 -1.96 -12.34 -21.88
CA ALA A 190 -2.54 -12.09 -23.20
C ALA A 190 -4.06 -11.79 -23.16
N ASP A 191 -4.77 -12.37 -22.20
CA ASP A 191 -6.20 -12.18 -21.94
C ASP A 191 -6.49 -11.01 -21.00
N ARG A 192 -5.45 -10.34 -20.49
CA ARG A 192 -5.50 -9.23 -19.53
C ARG A 192 -6.08 -9.57 -18.15
N ALA A 193 -6.20 -10.87 -17.83
CA ALA A 193 -6.65 -11.34 -16.53
C ALA A 193 -5.65 -11.04 -15.40
N VAL A 194 -4.36 -10.92 -15.72
CA VAL A 194 -3.30 -10.70 -14.73
C VAL A 194 -2.37 -9.59 -15.19
N THR A 195 -2.17 -8.60 -14.32
CA THR A 195 -1.15 -7.56 -14.50
C THR A 195 -0.22 -7.57 -13.30
N LEU A 196 1.09 -7.69 -13.57
CA LEU A 196 2.15 -7.63 -12.57
C LEU A 196 3.03 -6.42 -12.85
N SER A 197 3.26 -5.60 -11.83
CA SER A 197 4.30 -4.57 -11.83
C SER A 197 5.40 -4.93 -10.82
N GLN A 198 6.35 -4.02 -10.62
CA GLN A 198 7.41 -4.25 -9.64
C GLN A 198 6.86 -4.39 -8.22
N ILE A 199 5.78 -3.70 -7.86
CA ILE A 199 5.26 -3.66 -6.47
C ILE A 199 3.83 -4.18 -6.33
N GLY A 200 3.18 -4.51 -7.45
CA GLY A 200 1.74 -4.79 -7.47
C GLY A 200 1.38 -5.98 -8.31
N LEU A 201 0.33 -6.67 -7.89
CA LEU A 201 -0.36 -7.69 -8.67
C LEU A 201 -1.85 -7.35 -8.73
N ARG A 202 -2.40 -7.28 -9.93
CA ARG A 202 -3.82 -7.14 -10.20
C ARG A 202 -4.33 -8.38 -10.94
N ILE A 203 -5.39 -8.97 -10.41
CA ILE A 203 -6.10 -10.10 -11.01
C ILE A 203 -7.51 -9.62 -11.32
N THR A 204 -7.95 -9.76 -12.56
CA THR A 204 -9.31 -9.42 -13.02
C THR A 204 -10.01 -10.69 -13.47
N SER A 205 -11.26 -10.88 -13.05
CA SER A 205 -12.09 -12.00 -13.51
C SER A 205 -12.91 -11.57 -14.71
N GLN A 206 -13.15 -12.49 -15.63
CA GLN A 206 -14.21 -12.35 -16.65
C GLN A 206 -15.50 -13.09 -16.25
N GLN A 207 -15.53 -13.77 -15.11
CA GLN A 207 -16.65 -14.53 -14.58
C GLN A 207 -17.26 -13.83 -13.37
N THR A 208 -18.48 -13.31 -13.55
CA THR A 208 -19.29 -12.64 -12.53
C THR A 208 -19.78 -13.59 -11.44
N GLY A 209 -19.62 -13.22 -10.16
CA GLY A 209 -20.41 -13.78 -9.06
C GLY A 209 -19.72 -13.89 -7.69
N ASP A 210 -18.39 -14.03 -7.63
CA ASP A 210 -17.62 -14.22 -6.39
C ASP A 210 -16.52 -13.14 -6.24
N ILE A 211 -16.23 -12.72 -5.01
CA ILE A 211 -15.10 -11.80 -4.75
C ILE A 211 -13.80 -12.59 -4.96
N ILE A 212 -13.06 -12.26 -6.03
CA ILE A 212 -11.86 -13.00 -6.46
C ILE A 212 -10.85 -13.18 -5.33
N VAL A 213 -10.66 -12.16 -4.49
CA VAL A 213 -9.65 -12.21 -3.41
C VAL A 213 -9.91 -13.38 -2.45
N ASP A 214 -11.17 -13.77 -2.27
CA ASP A 214 -11.57 -14.89 -1.40
C ASP A 214 -11.40 -16.26 -2.09
N ALA A 215 -11.31 -16.29 -3.42
CA ALA A 215 -11.15 -17.50 -4.23
C ALA A 215 -9.68 -17.80 -4.58
N VAL A 216 -8.76 -16.90 -4.24
CA VAL A 216 -7.32 -17.05 -4.51
C VAL A 216 -6.64 -17.66 -3.29
N GLU A 217 -6.35 -18.95 -3.38
CA GLU A 217 -5.70 -19.71 -2.31
C GLU A 217 -4.17 -19.73 -2.47
N TYR A 218 -3.68 -19.60 -3.70
CA TYR A 218 -2.25 -19.67 -4.03
C TYR A 218 -1.86 -18.68 -5.13
N ILE A 219 -0.77 -17.95 -4.91
CA ILE A 219 -0.14 -17.09 -5.91
C ILE A 219 1.36 -17.36 -5.91
N ALA A 220 1.94 -17.54 -7.09
CA ALA A 220 3.40 -17.55 -7.25
C ALA A 220 3.86 -16.85 -8.52
N VAL A 221 5.07 -16.30 -8.50
CA VAL A 221 5.74 -15.74 -9.68
C VAL A 221 6.80 -16.73 -10.16
N LYS A 222 6.68 -17.16 -11.42
CA LYS A 222 7.68 -17.98 -12.11
C LYS A 222 8.70 -17.07 -12.78
N MET A 223 9.96 -17.27 -12.44
CA MET A 223 11.08 -16.52 -12.99
C MET A 223 11.65 -17.26 -14.21
N ARG A 224 12.30 -16.52 -15.12
CA ARG A 224 12.93 -17.06 -16.34
C ARG A 224 14.10 -18.02 -16.07
N ASP A 225 14.72 -17.93 -14.90
CA ASP A 225 15.76 -18.85 -14.45
C ASP A 225 15.20 -20.19 -13.93
N GLY A 226 13.87 -20.34 -13.89
CA GLY A 226 13.16 -21.51 -13.41
C GLY A 226 12.84 -21.50 -11.91
N SER A 227 13.28 -20.47 -11.17
CA SER A 227 12.89 -20.28 -9.77
C SER A 227 11.43 -19.85 -9.64
N VAL A 228 10.83 -20.14 -8.48
CA VAL A 228 9.44 -19.82 -8.17
C VAL A 228 9.41 -19.06 -6.86
N VAL A 229 8.76 -17.90 -6.86
CA VAL A 229 8.55 -17.07 -5.67
C VAL A 229 7.09 -17.15 -5.29
N VAL A 230 6.78 -17.87 -4.21
CA VAL A 230 5.41 -17.92 -3.64
C VAL A 230 5.09 -16.56 -3.00
N ILE A 231 3.94 -15.98 -3.33
CA ILE A 231 3.42 -14.73 -2.76
C ILE A 231 2.40 -15.04 -1.67
N THR A 232 1.40 -15.87 -2.00
CA THR A 232 0.42 -16.38 -1.05
C THR A 232 0.28 -17.88 -1.18
N ASP A 233 0.09 -18.57 -0.07
CA ASP A 233 -0.27 -19.98 0.01
C ASP A 233 -1.05 -20.21 1.29
N GLN A 234 -2.37 -20.31 1.15
CA GLN A 234 -3.28 -20.45 2.29
C GLN A 234 -3.05 -21.78 3.04
N ALA A 235 -2.72 -22.85 2.32
CA ALA A 235 -2.51 -24.17 2.91
C ALA A 235 -1.23 -24.22 3.78
N ASN A 236 -0.22 -23.42 3.42
CA ASN A 236 1.05 -23.35 4.14
C ASN A 236 1.24 -22.08 4.97
N HIS A 237 0.19 -21.26 5.12
CA HIS A 237 0.21 -20.00 5.87
C HIS A 237 1.30 -19.02 5.38
N ILE A 238 1.44 -18.89 4.07
CA ILE A 238 2.35 -17.91 3.44
C ILE A 238 1.54 -16.70 3.00
N ASP A 239 1.97 -15.52 3.43
CA ASP A 239 1.46 -14.23 3.01
C ASP A 239 2.61 -13.22 2.94
N ARG A 240 3.06 -12.96 1.71
CA ARG A 240 4.11 -11.99 1.38
C ARG A 240 3.53 -10.74 0.74
N THR A 241 2.35 -10.33 1.20
CA THR A 241 1.69 -9.08 0.81
C THR A 241 1.76 -8.06 1.94
N LEU A 242 1.83 -6.77 1.58
CA LEU A 242 1.73 -5.65 2.52
C LEU A 242 0.28 -5.27 2.77
N TYR A 243 -0.54 -5.43 1.73
CA TYR A 243 -1.97 -5.17 1.75
C TYR A 243 -2.64 -5.87 0.55
N ALA A 244 -3.89 -6.29 0.71
CA ALA A 244 -4.70 -6.86 -0.35
C ALA A 244 -6.12 -6.29 -0.29
N LEU A 245 -6.75 -6.10 -1.45
CA LEU A 245 -8.12 -5.61 -1.55
C LEU A 245 -8.86 -6.31 -2.69
N GLY A 246 -10.06 -6.79 -2.40
CA GLY A 246 -11.00 -7.33 -3.38
C GLY A 246 -12.07 -6.32 -3.74
N PHE A 247 -12.45 -6.31 -5.02
CA PHE A 247 -13.53 -5.51 -5.57
C PHE A 247 -14.66 -6.43 -6.02
N GLY A 248 -15.88 -6.17 -5.57
CA GLY A 248 -17.08 -6.86 -6.07
C GLY A 248 -17.59 -6.24 -7.37
N ALA A 249 -18.64 -6.81 -7.94
CA ALA A 249 -19.23 -6.37 -9.21
C ALA A 249 -19.68 -4.89 -9.24
N ASP A 250 -20.00 -4.31 -8.08
CA ASP A 250 -20.50 -2.92 -7.96
C ASP A 250 -19.40 -1.88 -7.70
N ALA A 251 -18.11 -2.28 -7.69
CA ALA A 251 -17.03 -1.44 -7.18
C ALA A 251 -16.49 -0.37 -8.16
N GLY A 252 -16.71 -0.46 -9.48
CA GLY A 252 -16.11 0.43 -10.50
C GLY A 252 -14.75 -0.07 -11.05
N PHE A 253 -14.02 0.78 -11.83
CA PHE A 253 -12.64 0.75 -12.40
C PHE A 253 -12.16 -0.56 -13.05
N ASP A 254 -12.47 -1.73 -12.51
CA ASP A 254 -12.70 -2.98 -13.24
C ASP A 254 -13.69 -3.83 -12.44
N TYR A 255 -14.67 -4.42 -13.12
CA TYR A 255 -15.54 -5.43 -12.54
C TYR A 255 -14.70 -6.56 -11.95
N GLU A 256 -14.92 -6.88 -10.67
CA GLU A 256 -14.30 -8.03 -10.00
C GLU A 256 -12.78 -8.11 -10.14
N ALA A 257 -12.06 -7.54 -9.18
CA ALA A 257 -10.62 -7.57 -9.16
C ALA A 257 -10.08 -7.92 -7.76
N ALA A 258 -8.97 -8.64 -7.72
CA ALA A 258 -8.15 -8.80 -6.53
C ALA A 258 -6.81 -8.08 -6.76
N VAL A 259 -6.46 -7.18 -5.84
CA VAL A 259 -5.26 -6.36 -5.95
C VAL A 259 -4.39 -6.58 -4.72
N TYR A 260 -3.10 -6.75 -4.94
CA TYR A 260 -2.12 -7.05 -3.89
C TYR A 260 -0.94 -6.09 -3.99
N VAL A 261 -0.64 -5.41 -2.89
CA VAL A 261 0.63 -4.70 -2.70
C VAL A 261 1.65 -5.71 -2.20
N LEU A 262 2.75 -5.89 -2.93
CA LEU A 262 3.71 -6.97 -2.70
C LEU A 262 4.76 -6.54 -1.66
N ALA A 263 5.11 -7.45 -0.75
CA ALA A 263 6.21 -7.25 0.20
C ALA A 263 7.60 -7.53 -0.39
N ARG A 264 7.67 -7.67 -1.71
CA ARG A 264 8.89 -7.89 -2.47
C ARG A 264 8.74 -7.24 -3.82
N THR A 265 9.83 -6.65 -4.30
CA THR A 265 9.84 -6.05 -5.64
C THR A 265 10.42 -7.00 -6.69
N PHE A 266 9.84 -7.02 -7.89
CA PHE A 266 10.29 -7.85 -9.00
C PHE A 266 11.05 -7.05 -10.07
N ASP A 267 12.14 -7.61 -10.60
CA ASP A 267 12.64 -7.20 -11.90
C ASP A 267 11.81 -7.90 -12.98
N LEU A 268 10.98 -7.14 -13.68
CA LEU A 268 10.06 -7.70 -14.69
C LEU A 268 10.82 -8.38 -15.83
N ALA A 269 12.06 -7.99 -16.12
CA ALA A 269 12.86 -8.68 -17.14
C ALA A 269 13.08 -10.16 -16.80
N ASP A 270 13.15 -10.49 -15.50
CA ASP A 270 13.35 -11.85 -15.00
C ASP A 270 12.04 -12.62 -14.81
N VAL A 271 10.88 -11.98 -14.94
CA VAL A 271 9.57 -12.64 -14.80
C VAL A 271 9.16 -13.35 -16.09
N GLN A 272 8.65 -14.57 -15.94
CA GLN A 272 8.06 -15.37 -17.01
C GLN A 272 6.53 -15.40 -16.93
N ALA A 273 5.98 -15.71 -15.76
CA ALA A 273 4.55 -15.94 -15.57
C ALA A 273 4.14 -15.73 -14.12
N VAL A 274 2.84 -15.52 -13.91
CA VAL A 274 2.21 -15.63 -12.59
C VAL A 274 1.35 -16.89 -12.59
N VAL A 275 1.39 -17.65 -11.49
CA VAL A 275 0.53 -18.80 -11.25
C VAL A 275 -0.49 -18.40 -10.18
N ILE A 276 -1.77 -18.61 -10.47
CA ILE A 276 -2.87 -18.40 -9.54
C ILE A 276 -3.59 -19.72 -9.40
N ASN A 277 -3.67 -20.24 -8.17
CA ASN A 277 -4.10 -21.60 -7.87
C ASN A 277 -3.30 -22.58 -8.76
N ASP A 278 -3.94 -23.22 -9.74
CA ASP A 278 -3.30 -24.15 -10.68
C ASP A 278 -3.12 -23.59 -12.10
N THR A 279 -3.47 -22.33 -12.34
CA THR A 279 -3.45 -21.72 -13.67
C THR A 279 -2.24 -20.83 -13.85
N GLU A 280 -1.47 -21.08 -14.91
CA GLU A 280 -0.33 -20.26 -15.30
C GLU A 280 -0.74 -19.19 -16.31
N TYR A 281 -0.36 -17.94 -16.02
CA TYR A 281 -0.55 -16.77 -16.84
C TYR A 281 0.80 -16.27 -17.34
N PRO A 282 1.23 -16.64 -18.56
CA PRO A 282 2.42 -16.08 -19.18
C PRO A 282 2.31 -14.57 -19.29
N LEU A 283 3.37 -13.87 -18.92
CA LEU A 283 3.40 -12.41 -18.86
C LEU A 283 4.33 -11.82 -19.92
N SER A 284 3.90 -10.71 -20.50
CA SER A 284 4.69 -9.91 -21.44
C SER A 284 4.42 -8.42 -21.26
N ALA A 285 5.35 -7.59 -21.73
CA ALA A 285 5.23 -6.13 -21.77
C ALA A 285 4.06 -5.63 -22.63
#